data_AF-A0A379GEC5-F1
#
_entry.id   AF-A0A379GEC5-F1
#
_cell.length_a   1.000
_cell.length_b   1.000
_cell.length_c   1.000
_cell.angle_alpha   90.00
_cell.angle_beta   90.00
_cell.angle_gamma   90.00
#
_symmetry.space_group_name_H-M   'P 1'
#
loop_
_entity.id
_entity.type
_entity.pdbx_description
1 polymer ?
#
loop_
_entity_poly.entity_id
_entity_poly.type
_entity_poly.pdbx_seq_one_letter_code
_entity_poly.pdbx_strand_id
1 'polypeptide(L)' 'MSVYSRQWLTADPQPISSTVTVKGIWKLATPQLGVNIRYQNNNTLITTTTIQAIPITVYLIK' A
#
# COMPACT_ATOMS: atom_id res chain seq x y z
N MET A 1 -33.17 -5.99 -7.87
CA MET A 1 -31.93 -6.80 -7.90
C MET A 1 -31.40 -6.95 -6.48
N SER A 2 -30.92 -8.13 -6.10
CA SER A 2 -30.40 -8.42 -4.75
C SER A 2 -28.87 -8.44 -4.73
N VAL A 3 -28.26 -8.30 -3.54
CA VAL A 3 -26.82 -8.43 -3.34
C VAL A 3 -26.35 -9.89 -3.50
N TYR A 4 -27.20 -10.86 -3.16
CA TYR A 4 -26.87 -12.30 -3.23
C TYR A 4 -26.70 -12.84 -4.66
N SER A 5 -27.17 -12.11 -5.67
CA SER A 5 -27.00 -12.51 -7.08
C SER A 5 -25.73 -11.94 -7.72
N ARG A 6 -24.85 -11.30 -6.94
CA ARG A 6 -23.63 -10.65 -7.45
C ARG A 6 -22.47 -11.64 -7.44
N GLN A 7 -21.84 -11.83 -8.61
CA GLN A 7 -20.70 -12.74 -8.75
C GLN A 7 -19.48 -12.32 -7.92
N TRP A 8 -19.32 -11.03 -7.61
CA TRP A 8 -18.24 -10.54 -6.76
C TRP A 8 -18.39 -10.88 -5.28
N LEU A 9 -19.56 -11.37 -4.84
CA LEU A 9 -19.82 -11.63 -3.41
C LEU A 9 -18.92 -12.73 -2.83
N THR A 10 -18.55 -13.72 -3.65
CA THR A 10 -17.71 -14.85 -3.26
C THR A 10 -16.32 -14.79 -3.91
N ALA A 11 -15.97 -13.67 -4.56
CA ALA A 11 -14.69 -13.52 -5.21
C ALA A 11 -13.57 -13.28 -4.18
N ASP A 12 -12.39 -13.84 -4.43
CA ASP A 12 -11.23 -13.60 -3.58
C ASP A 12 -10.81 -12.12 -3.60
N PRO A 13 -10.46 -11.53 -2.44
CA PRO A 13 -9.96 -10.16 -2.36
C PRO A 13 -8.70 -9.97 -3.20
N GLN A 14 -8.75 -8.99 -4.10
CA GLN A 14 -7.62 -8.66 -4.97
C GLN A 14 -6.64 -7.70 -4.27
N PRO A 15 -5.32 -7.81 -4.53
CA PRO A 15 -4.34 -6.87 -4.00
C PRO A 15 -4.58 -5.46 -4.55
N ILE A 16 -4.47 -4.47 -3.67
CA ILE A 16 -4.60 -3.05 -4.01
C ILE A 16 -3.30 -2.33 -3.64
N SER A 17 -2.73 -1.62 -4.62
CA SER A 17 -1.55 -0.79 -4.43
C SER A 17 -1.94 0.68 -4.26
N SER A 18 -1.39 1.32 -3.23
CA SER A 18 -1.60 2.74 -2.92
C SER A 18 -0.25 3.43 -2.77
N THR A 19 -0.12 4.63 -3.34
CA THR A 19 1.11 5.42 -3.26
C THR A 19 0.88 6.67 -2.43
N VAL A 20 1.74 6.90 -1.45
CA VAL A 20 1.77 8.09 -0.60
C VAL A 20 3.08 8.83 -0.84
N THR A 21 2.99 10.15 -1.03
CA THR A 21 4.16 11.01 -1.20
C THR A 21 4.47 11.74 0.10
N VAL A 22 5.69 11.59 0.57
CA VAL A 22 6.21 12.24 1.78
C VAL A 22 7.32 13.21 1.38
N LYS A 23 7.30 14.42 1.92
CA LYS A 23 8.33 15.44 1.65
C LYS A 23 9.66 15.05 2.28
N GLY A 24 10.75 15.16 1.52
CA GLY A 24 12.11 14.80 1.95
C GLY A 24 12.50 13.37 1.55
N ILE A 25 13.76 13.03 1.80
CA ILE A 25 14.32 11.70 1.58
C ILE A 25 14.18 10.89 2.88
N TRP A 26 13.40 9.81 2.81
CA TRP A 26 13.10 8.92 3.92
C TRP A 26 13.34 7.47 3.51
N LYS A 27 13.94 6.69 4.40
CA LYS A 27 14.21 5.25 4.21
C LYS A 27 13.32 4.44 5.16
N LEU A 28 13.04 3.19 4.79
CA LEU A 28 12.44 2.25 5.73
C LEU A 28 13.40 2.01 6.89
N ALA A 29 12.88 2.03 8.12
CA ALA A 29 13.63 1.65 9.31
C ALA A 29 14.09 0.18 9.24
N THR A 30 13.23 -0.68 8.67
CA THR A 30 13.47 -2.11 8.44
C THR A 30 12.83 -2.53 7.12
N PRO A 31 13.42 -3.49 6.37
CA PRO A 31 12.76 -4.05 5.19
C PRO A 31 11.37 -4.59 5.54
N GLN A 32 10.37 -4.24 4.74
CA GLN A 32 8.97 -4.63 4.98
C GLN A 32 8.34 -5.12 3.69
N LEU A 33 7.72 -6.31 3.75
CA LEU A 33 7.02 -6.90 2.62
C LEU A 33 5.83 -6.04 2.19
N GLY A 34 5.60 -5.95 0.88
CA GLY A 34 4.51 -5.16 0.32
C GLY A 34 4.73 -3.64 0.38
N VAL A 35 5.92 -3.17 0.76
CA VAL A 35 6.28 -1.75 0.78
C VAL A 35 7.44 -1.49 -0.18
N ASN A 36 7.29 -0.53 -1.08
CA ASN A 36 8.31 -0.12 -2.03
C ASN A 36 8.55 1.40 -1.90
N ILE A 37 9.82 1.81 -1.85
CA ILE A 37 10.21 3.22 -1.77
C ILE A 37 10.90 3.64 -3.07
N ARG A 38 10.48 4.78 -3.60
CA ARG A 38 11.15 5.48 -4.71
C ARG A 38 11.40 6.94 -4.34
N TYR A 39 12.50 7.51 -4.82
CA TYR A 39 12.81 8.92 -4.62
C TYR A 39 12.50 9.70 -5.89
N GLN A 40 11.78 10.82 -5.75
CA GLN A 40 11.44 11.71 -6.87
C GLN A 40 11.39 13.15 -6.39
N ASN A 41 12.11 14.06 -7.06
CA ASN A 41 12.07 15.51 -6.77
C ASN A 41 12.28 15.86 -5.29
N ASN A 42 13.26 15.21 -4.64
CA ASN A 42 13.55 15.37 -3.21
C ASN A 42 12.41 14.93 -2.25
N ASN A 43 11.46 14.15 -2.76
CA ASN A 43 10.39 13.51 -2.00
C ASN A 43 10.55 11.99 -2.05
N THR A 44 9.89 11.33 -1.10
CA THR A 44 9.82 9.88 -0.97
C THR A 44 8.43 9.42 -1.36
N LEU A 45 8.33 8.61 -2.40
CA LEU A 45 7.10 7.93 -2.81
C LEU A 45 7.12 6.54 -2.19
N ILE A 46 6.10 6.25 -1.39
CA ILE A 46 5.92 5.00 -0.69
C ILE A 46 4.73 4.30 -1.31
N THR A 47 4.97 3.22 -2.03
CA THR A 47 3.92 2.36 -2.57
C THR A 47 3.72 1.19 -1.64
N THR A 48 2.49 1.00 -1.16
CA THR A 48 2.09 -0.13 -0.32
C THR A 48 1.08 -0.99 -1.06
N THR A 49 1.22 -2.31 -0.97
CA THR A 49 0.26 -3.27 -1.54
C THR A 49 -0.42 -4.02 -0.40
N THR A 50 -1.74 -3.87 -0.31
CA THR A 50 -2.57 -4.53 0.72
C THR A 50 -3.50 -5.55 0.08
N ILE A 51 -3.78 -6.64 0.80
CA ILE A 51 -4.84 -7.59 0.47
C ILE A 51 -5.81 -7.57 1.66
N GLN A 52 -7.12 -7.74 1.40
CA GLN A 52 -8.14 -7.75 2.46
C GLN A 52 -8.21 -6.48 3.33
N ALA A 53 -7.73 -5.35 2.81
CA ALA A 53 -7.63 -4.09 3.57
C ALA A 53 -6.89 -4.22 4.91
N ILE A 54 -5.97 -5.19 5.02
CA ILE A 54 -5.13 -5.35 6.21
C ILE A 54 -4.23 -4.11 6.34
N PRO A 55 -4.27 -3.38 7.47
CA PRO A 55 -3.45 -2.19 7.65
C PRO A 55 -1.96 -2.51 7.64
N ILE A 56 -1.17 -1.64 7.00
CA ILE A 56 0.29 -1.69 6.99
C ILE A 56 0.82 -0.45 7.68
N THR A 57 1.52 -0.62 8.81
CA THR A 57 2.27 0.46 9.47
C THR A 57 3.70 0.47 8.94
N VAL A 58 4.18 1.64 8.52
CA VAL A 58 5.52 1.83 7.95
C VAL A 58 6.32 2.78 8.84
N TYR A 59 7.47 2.34 9.31
CA TYR A 59 8.40 3.16 10.09
C TYR A 59 9.49 3.73 9.18
N LEU A 60 9.67 5.06 9.23
CA LEU A 60 10.60 5.78 8.38
C LEU A 60 11.72 6.42 9.22
N ILE A 61 12.94 6.36 8.68
CA ILE A 61 14.12 7.05 9.20
C ILE A 61 14.62 8.05 8.15
N LYS A 62 15.23 9.13 8.62
CA LYS A 62 15.81 10.16 7.76
C LYS A 62 17.24 9.82 7.37
#